data_AF-A0A8G2FEV9-F1
#
_entry.id   AF-A0A8G2FEV9-F1
#
_cell.length_a   1.000
_cell.length_b   1.000
_cell.length_c   1.000
_cell.angle_alpha   90.00
_cell.angle_beta   90.00
_cell.angle_gamma   90.00
#
_symmetry.space_group_name_H-M   'P 1'
#
loop_
_entity.id
_entity.type
_entity.pdbx_description
1 polymer ?
#
loop_
_entity_poly.entity_id
_entity_poly.type
_entity_poly.pdbx_seq_one_letter_code
_entity_poly.pdbx_strand_id
1 'polypeptide(L)'
;MYGTVIAQVPGTLTLTGSGLNTSYVLGASTNVSLNTMGGNDTITAAGGNDTISLQGALNTVTVSGGLDVLRTYSGSNTIVATGSASVFAGSPSGYAGAIDFINNSTAAVSVFAGSGKATVAAGAGGATVLGGSSGSNSLIGGSGAVYFVGGGNGDTLAAGFGGATTVNAPNYLYAGSGNETLLASSVTGTNLLQAGSGTDVMSASGSGTQYFFGSTGSATMTGSSMAGANNVFFFGTSSNSGGNDVITNFGKNSELIALNGTNIESVTSTTLNGTPGALVTLSDGTNVTLLGVNAASISGSHGGNVIA
;
A
#
# COMPACT_ATOMS: atom_id res chain seq x y z
N MET A 1 1.24 5.27 -39.27
CA MET A 1 1.95 4.07 -39.76
C MET A 1 2.52 3.40 -38.52
N TYR A 2 2.16 2.14 -38.23
CA TYR A 2 2.78 1.41 -37.12
C TYR A 2 4.17 0.97 -37.59
N GLY A 3 5.23 1.51 -36.97
CA GLY A 3 6.58 1.02 -37.18
C GLY A 3 6.87 -0.15 -36.24
N THR A 4 7.66 -1.12 -36.68
CA THR A 4 8.29 -2.09 -35.78
C THR A 4 9.78 -1.82 -35.74
N VAL A 5 10.32 -1.68 -34.53
CA VAL A 5 11.75 -1.52 -34.27
C VAL A 5 12.22 -2.75 -33.51
N ILE A 6 13.20 -3.46 -34.09
CA ILE A 6 13.84 -4.60 -33.45
C ILE A 6 15.27 -4.21 -33.12
N ALA A 7 15.64 -4.31 -31.85
CA ALA A 7 16.97 -4.02 -31.35
C ALA A 7 17.57 -5.28 -30.73
N GLN A 8 18.53 -5.88 -31.42
CA GLN A 8 19.24 -7.06 -30.94
C GLN A 8 20.72 -6.92 -31.26
N VAL A 9 21.46 -6.32 -30.34
CA VAL A 9 22.91 -6.16 -30.44
C VAL A 9 23.53 -6.37 -29.06
N PRO A 10 24.67 -7.08 -28.93
CA PRO A 10 25.36 -7.15 -27.66
C PRO A 10 25.77 -5.76 -27.16
N GLY A 11 25.61 -5.51 -25.86
CA GLY A 11 26.05 -4.26 -25.23
C GLY A 11 24.92 -3.24 -25.10
N THR A 12 25.22 -1.96 -25.25
CA THR A 12 24.27 -0.87 -24.99
C THR A 12 23.82 -0.21 -26.29
N LEU A 13 22.52 0.08 -26.40
CA LEU A 13 21.92 0.78 -27.52
C LEU A 13 21.05 1.95 -27.03
N THR A 14 21.06 3.08 -27.75
CA THR A 14 20.12 4.18 -27.52
C THR A 14 19.16 4.29 -28.70
N LEU A 15 17.86 4.36 -28.40
CA LEU A 15 16.79 4.48 -29.36
C LEU A 15 15.96 5.73 -29.06
N THR A 16 15.65 6.49 -30.11
CA THR A 16 14.71 7.61 -30.03
C THR A 16 13.51 7.30 -30.92
N GLY A 17 12.33 7.39 -30.33
CA GLY A 17 11.07 7.10 -31.00
C GLY A 17 10.61 8.21 -31.93
N SER A 18 9.65 7.87 -32.77
CA SER A 18 9.11 8.76 -33.79
C SER A 18 7.99 9.68 -33.28
N GLY A 19 7.51 9.45 -32.05
CA GLY A 19 6.30 10.09 -31.52
C GLY A 19 4.98 9.52 -32.08
N LEU A 20 5.07 8.52 -32.96
CA LEU A 20 3.94 7.75 -33.48
C LEU A 20 3.86 6.39 -32.78
N ASN A 21 2.69 5.76 -32.84
CA ASN A 21 2.48 4.40 -32.34
C ASN A 21 3.50 3.43 -32.95
N THR A 22 4.38 2.89 -32.11
CA THR A 22 5.49 2.04 -32.53
C THR A 22 5.54 0.78 -31.67
N SER A 23 5.89 -0.35 -32.28
CA SER A 23 6.20 -1.59 -31.57
C SER A 23 7.71 -1.75 -31.45
N TYR A 24 8.22 -1.87 -30.23
CA TYR A 24 9.64 -2.08 -29.93
C TYR A 24 9.85 -3.49 -29.39
N VAL A 25 10.79 -4.21 -29.98
CA VAL A 25 11.26 -5.51 -29.48
C VAL A 25 12.75 -5.41 -29.18
N LEU A 26 13.10 -5.49 -27.91
CA LEU A 26 14.45 -5.31 -27.38
C LEU A 26 14.96 -6.68 -26.93
N GLY A 27 16.06 -7.13 -27.55
CA GLY A 27 16.61 -8.47 -27.38
C GLY A 27 17.37 -8.63 -26.07
N ALA A 28 17.35 -9.85 -25.53
CA ALA A 28 17.78 -10.17 -24.16
C ALA A 28 19.24 -9.86 -23.76
N SER A 29 20.12 -9.58 -24.73
CA SER A 29 21.54 -9.25 -24.51
C SER A 29 21.87 -7.78 -24.76
N THR A 30 20.85 -6.95 -24.96
CA THR A 30 20.98 -5.52 -25.24
C THR A 30 20.50 -4.74 -24.02
N ASN A 31 21.28 -3.79 -23.53
CA ASN A 31 20.81 -2.77 -22.59
C ASN A 31 20.34 -1.57 -23.42
N VAL A 32 19.05 -1.27 -23.40
CA VAL A 32 18.45 -0.25 -24.26
C VAL A 32 18.04 0.97 -23.45
N SER A 33 18.50 2.14 -23.88
CA SER A 33 17.93 3.42 -23.49
C SER A 33 16.93 3.86 -24.55
N LEU A 34 15.63 3.74 -24.28
CA LEU A 34 14.56 4.10 -25.21
C LEU A 34 13.82 5.35 -24.70
N ASN A 35 13.60 6.33 -25.57
CA ASN A 35 12.61 7.38 -25.38
C ASN A 35 11.57 7.31 -26.49
N THR A 36 10.29 7.07 -26.17
CA THR A 36 9.26 6.86 -27.21
C THR A 36 8.84 8.14 -27.94
N MET A 37 9.09 9.31 -27.35
CA MET A 37 8.75 10.64 -27.90
C MET A 37 7.25 10.94 -28.08
N GLY A 38 6.34 9.99 -27.82
CA GLY A 38 4.89 10.15 -27.95
C GLY A 38 4.23 8.90 -28.55
N GLY A 39 2.91 8.95 -28.75
CA GLY A 39 2.15 7.85 -29.34
C GLY A 39 1.59 6.86 -28.30
N ASN A 40 1.07 5.75 -28.82
CA ASN A 40 0.64 4.59 -28.06
C ASN A 40 1.54 3.42 -28.45
N ASP A 41 2.59 3.18 -27.67
CA ASP A 41 3.64 2.23 -28.01
C ASP A 41 3.44 0.87 -27.32
N THR A 42 3.94 -0.16 -27.98
CA THR A 42 4.05 -1.51 -27.38
C THR A 42 5.52 -1.87 -27.29
N ILE A 43 6.03 -2.08 -26.08
CA ILE A 43 7.44 -2.40 -25.86
C ILE A 43 7.55 -3.79 -25.23
N THR A 44 8.43 -4.62 -25.78
CA THR A 44 8.84 -5.90 -25.19
C THR A 44 10.34 -5.89 -25.02
N ALA A 45 10.78 -5.95 -23.76
CA ALA A 45 12.16 -6.02 -23.32
C ALA A 45 12.45 -7.42 -22.76
N ALA A 46 13.22 -8.22 -23.52
CA ALA A 46 13.40 -9.64 -23.26
C ALA A 46 14.57 -9.99 -22.29
N GLY A 47 15.22 -8.99 -21.70
CA GLY A 47 16.43 -9.10 -20.89
C GLY A 47 17.17 -7.76 -20.87
N GLY A 48 18.47 -7.80 -20.55
CA GLY A 48 19.26 -6.57 -20.41
C GLY A 48 18.81 -5.70 -19.23
N ASN A 49 19.53 -4.61 -18.98
CA ASN A 49 19.12 -3.59 -18.04
C ASN A 49 18.61 -2.40 -18.84
N ASP A 50 17.31 -2.38 -19.14
CA ASP A 50 16.72 -1.39 -20.02
C ASP A 50 16.30 -0.13 -19.24
N THR A 51 16.44 1.02 -19.88
CA THR A 51 15.90 2.30 -19.42
C THR A 51 14.89 2.80 -20.43
N ILE A 52 13.61 2.75 -20.09
CA ILE A 52 12.51 3.06 -21.01
C ILE A 52 11.78 4.32 -20.51
N SER A 53 11.82 5.38 -21.30
CA SER A 53 11.11 6.64 -21.08
C SER A 53 9.86 6.68 -21.97
N LEU A 54 8.70 6.52 -21.34
CA LEU A 54 7.39 6.53 -21.98
C LEU A 54 6.83 7.95 -22.01
N GLN A 55 6.65 8.45 -23.22
CA GLN A 55 5.82 9.63 -23.51
C GLN A 55 4.56 9.18 -24.26
N GLY A 56 3.62 10.09 -24.50
CA GLY A 56 2.38 9.76 -25.22
C GLY A 56 1.23 9.38 -24.30
N ALA A 57 0.20 8.73 -24.84
CA ALA A 57 -1.11 8.62 -24.19
C ALA A 57 -1.39 7.23 -23.59
N LEU A 58 -1.11 6.14 -24.28
CA LEU A 58 -1.36 4.78 -23.80
C LEU A 58 -0.26 3.82 -24.25
N ASN A 59 0.72 3.56 -23.39
CA ASN A 59 1.78 2.59 -23.68
C ASN A 59 1.55 1.28 -22.95
N THR A 60 1.94 0.18 -23.59
CA THR A 60 2.01 -1.16 -22.99
C THR A 60 3.44 -1.64 -23.01
N VAL A 61 3.99 -1.97 -21.84
CA VAL A 61 5.37 -2.43 -21.70
C VAL A 61 5.40 -3.79 -21.04
N THR A 62 6.17 -4.71 -21.60
CA THR A 62 6.56 -5.96 -20.94
C THR A 62 8.07 -5.95 -20.80
N VAL A 63 8.56 -6.09 -19.57
CA VAL A 63 9.99 -6.17 -19.24
C VAL A 63 10.27 -7.47 -18.52
N SER A 64 11.43 -8.06 -18.79
CA SER A 64 11.79 -9.39 -18.31
C SER A 64 13.30 -9.49 -18.16
N GLY A 65 13.75 -10.26 -17.17
CA GLY A 65 15.18 -10.34 -16.84
C GLY A 65 15.76 -8.99 -16.38
N GLY A 66 17.05 -8.99 -16.01
CA GLY A 66 17.79 -7.77 -15.68
C GLY A 66 17.19 -6.85 -14.62
N LEU A 67 17.68 -5.61 -14.61
CA LEU A 67 17.25 -4.51 -13.75
C LEU A 67 16.71 -3.38 -14.63
N ASP A 68 15.40 -3.42 -14.90
CA ASP A 68 14.76 -2.47 -15.79
C ASP A 68 14.27 -1.22 -15.05
N VAL A 69 14.42 -0.06 -15.68
CA VAL A 69 13.94 1.22 -15.18
C VAL A 69 12.99 1.85 -16.19
N LEU A 70 11.73 2.00 -15.79
CA LEU A 70 10.72 2.63 -16.61
C LEU A 70 10.39 3.99 -16.01
N ARG A 71 10.37 5.02 -16.87
CA ARG A 71 9.94 6.37 -16.53
C ARG A 71 8.73 6.72 -17.37
N THR A 72 7.62 7.08 -16.73
CA THR A 72 6.40 7.48 -17.43
C THR A 72 6.16 8.98 -17.24
N TYR A 73 5.99 9.71 -18.34
CA TYR A 73 5.90 11.17 -18.33
C TYR A 73 4.52 11.70 -18.71
N SER A 74 3.73 10.92 -19.44
CA SER A 74 2.33 11.23 -19.73
C SER A 74 1.50 9.96 -19.96
N GLY A 75 0.18 10.13 -20.05
CA GLY A 75 -0.73 9.07 -20.46
C GLY A 75 -1.06 8.07 -19.37
N SER A 76 -1.89 7.08 -19.69
CA SER A 76 -2.15 5.92 -18.83
C SER A 76 -1.31 4.77 -19.34
N ASN A 77 -0.47 4.15 -18.51
CA ASN A 77 0.49 3.16 -18.98
C ASN A 77 0.28 1.81 -18.27
N THR A 78 0.32 0.73 -19.04
CA THR A 78 0.28 -0.64 -18.52
C THR A 78 1.67 -1.25 -18.61
N ILE A 79 2.17 -1.77 -17.50
CA ILE A 79 3.53 -2.31 -17.37
C ILE A 79 3.43 -3.69 -16.73
N VAL A 80 3.96 -4.70 -17.42
CA VAL A 80 4.08 -6.06 -16.92
C VAL A 80 5.55 -6.39 -16.74
N ALA A 81 5.95 -6.70 -15.51
CA ALA A 81 7.29 -7.17 -15.19
C ALA A 81 7.27 -8.68 -14.94
N THR A 82 8.13 -9.42 -15.62
CA THR A 82 8.42 -10.83 -15.31
C THR A 82 9.83 -11.02 -14.74
N GLY A 83 10.54 -9.92 -14.48
CA GLY A 83 11.80 -9.83 -13.74
C GLY A 83 11.80 -8.64 -12.77
N SER A 84 12.99 -8.18 -12.38
CA SER A 84 13.13 -7.00 -11.52
C SER A 84 12.84 -5.73 -12.32
N ALA A 85 11.90 -4.91 -11.86
CA ALA A 85 11.58 -3.64 -12.50
C ALA A 85 11.39 -2.52 -11.46
N SER A 86 11.83 -1.32 -11.83
CA SER A 86 11.49 -0.08 -11.13
C SER A 86 10.69 0.83 -12.06
N VAL A 87 9.52 1.28 -11.61
CA VAL A 87 8.64 2.19 -12.35
C VAL A 87 8.55 3.52 -11.63
N PHE A 88 8.84 4.60 -12.35
CA PHE A 88 8.74 5.96 -11.84
C PHE A 88 7.81 6.76 -12.75
N ALA A 89 6.71 7.27 -12.21
CA ALA A 89 5.84 8.20 -12.90
C ALA A 89 6.09 9.64 -12.46
N GLY A 90 6.20 10.48 -13.48
CA GLY A 90 6.39 11.92 -13.37
C GLY A 90 7.82 12.39 -13.21
N SER A 91 7.94 13.70 -13.40
CA SER A 91 8.92 14.51 -12.67
C SER A 91 8.31 14.85 -11.29
N PRO A 92 9.09 15.29 -10.28
CA PRO A 92 8.62 15.61 -8.92
C PRO A 92 7.42 16.57 -8.80
N SER A 93 6.89 17.13 -9.91
CA SER A 93 5.87 18.19 -9.93
C SER A 93 4.73 18.02 -10.94
N GLY A 94 4.48 16.84 -11.56
CA GLY A 94 3.23 16.70 -12.34
C GLY A 94 3.11 15.53 -13.30
N TYR A 95 2.59 14.39 -12.82
CA TYR A 95 2.07 13.33 -13.69
C TYR A 95 0.68 12.90 -13.23
N ALA A 96 -0.35 13.25 -14.00
CA ALA A 96 -1.75 12.95 -13.71
C ALA A 96 -2.26 11.66 -14.39
N GLY A 97 -1.38 10.89 -15.02
CA GLY A 97 -1.72 9.66 -15.72
C GLY A 97 -1.95 8.47 -14.81
N ALA A 98 -2.67 7.45 -15.26
CA ALA A 98 -2.81 6.21 -14.49
C ALA A 98 -1.62 5.26 -14.72
N ILE A 99 -1.30 4.45 -13.72
CA ILE A 99 -0.39 3.31 -13.86
C ILE A 99 -1.16 2.04 -13.57
N ASP A 100 -1.02 1.06 -14.46
CA ASP A 100 -1.37 -0.33 -14.20
C ASP A 100 -0.08 -1.16 -14.24
N PHE A 101 0.35 -1.67 -13.08
CA PHE A 101 1.59 -2.42 -12.94
C PHE A 101 1.33 -3.82 -12.42
N ILE A 102 1.86 -4.82 -13.11
CA ILE A 102 1.76 -6.22 -12.72
C ILE A 102 3.16 -6.83 -12.68
N ASN A 103 3.58 -7.25 -11.49
CA ASN A 103 4.79 -8.06 -11.30
C ASN A 103 4.41 -9.54 -11.24
N ASN A 104 4.67 -10.25 -12.34
CA ASN A 104 4.55 -11.69 -12.48
C ASN A 104 5.85 -12.43 -12.15
N SER A 105 6.71 -11.83 -11.32
CA SER A 105 7.97 -12.42 -10.90
C SER A 105 8.06 -12.59 -9.38
N THR A 106 9.15 -13.22 -8.93
CA THR A 106 9.54 -13.30 -7.52
C THR A 106 10.54 -12.21 -7.12
N ALA A 107 10.90 -11.32 -8.03
CA ALA A 107 11.78 -10.20 -7.73
C ALA A 107 11.01 -9.08 -7.01
N ALA A 108 11.71 -8.40 -6.11
CA ALA A 108 11.18 -7.19 -5.49
C ALA A 108 11.11 -6.04 -6.50
N VAL A 109 10.12 -5.16 -6.34
CA VAL A 109 9.85 -4.05 -7.25
C VAL A 109 9.71 -2.73 -6.53
N SER A 110 9.98 -1.65 -7.24
CA SER A 110 9.74 -0.28 -6.79
C SER A 110 8.78 0.42 -7.75
N VAL A 111 7.71 1.01 -7.24
CA VAL A 111 6.75 1.79 -8.05
C VAL A 111 6.50 3.13 -7.37
N PHE A 112 6.79 4.23 -8.06
CA PHE A 112 6.40 5.59 -7.67
C PHE A 112 5.38 6.11 -8.68
N ALA A 113 4.11 6.26 -8.29
CA ALA A 113 3.03 6.48 -9.26
C ALA A 113 2.71 7.96 -9.56
N GLY A 114 3.42 8.91 -8.94
CA GLY A 114 3.22 10.33 -9.19
C GLY A 114 1.90 10.83 -8.62
N SER A 115 1.12 11.61 -9.40
CA SER A 115 -0.16 12.17 -8.92
C SER A 115 -1.42 11.47 -9.43
N GLY A 116 -1.33 10.60 -10.43
CA GLY A 116 -2.50 9.90 -10.96
C GLY A 116 -2.70 8.51 -10.33
N LYS A 117 -3.88 7.91 -10.53
CA LYS A 117 -4.26 6.63 -9.94
C LYS A 117 -3.25 5.51 -10.26
N ALA A 118 -2.91 4.73 -9.25
CA ALA A 118 -2.10 3.52 -9.38
C ALA A 118 -2.92 2.25 -9.12
N THR A 119 -2.83 1.28 -10.03
CA THR A 119 -3.22 -0.11 -9.81
C THR A 119 -1.93 -0.93 -9.86
N VAL A 120 -1.59 -1.60 -8.77
CA VAL A 120 -0.30 -2.28 -8.62
C VAL A 120 -0.53 -3.67 -8.03
N ALA A 121 -0.24 -4.71 -8.80
CA ALA A 121 -0.08 -6.08 -8.32
C ALA A 121 1.42 -6.37 -8.21
N ALA A 122 1.97 -6.30 -7.00
CA ALA A 122 3.40 -6.22 -6.76
C ALA A 122 4.13 -7.58 -6.74
N GLY A 123 3.40 -8.69 -6.91
CA GLY A 123 3.97 -10.04 -7.00
C GLY A 123 4.47 -10.59 -5.65
N ALA A 124 5.12 -11.75 -5.71
CA ALA A 124 5.53 -12.49 -4.51
C ALA A 124 6.84 -11.99 -3.86
N GLY A 125 7.65 -11.22 -4.59
CA GLY A 125 8.99 -10.77 -4.17
C GLY A 125 9.01 -9.67 -3.11
N GLY A 126 7.85 -9.08 -2.80
CA GLY A 126 7.75 -7.88 -1.98
C GLY A 126 7.92 -6.61 -2.79
N ALA A 127 7.62 -5.45 -2.20
CA ALA A 127 7.60 -4.21 -2.97
C ALA A 127 7.66 -2.95 -2.11
N THR A 128 8.22 -1.90 -2.68
CA THR A 128 8.03 -0.52 -2.21
C THR A 128 7.15 0.19 -3.23
N VAL A 129 5.97 0.62 -2.82
CA VAL A 129 5.01 1.29 -3.71
C VAL A 129 4.52 2.57 -3.07
N LEU A 130 4.77 3.68 -3.75
CA LEU A 130 4.13 4.94 -3.46
C LEU A 130 3.06 5.14 -4.56
N GLY A 131 1.80 4.98 -4.18
CA GLY A 131 0.64 5.23 -5.02
C GLY A 131 0.55 6.69 -5.46
N GLY A 132 -0.45 6.95 -6.28
CA GLY A 132 -0.73 8.29 -6.76
C GLY A 132 -1.18 9.20 -5.62
N SER A 133 -0.70 10.43 -5.59
CA SER A 133 -1.22 11.46 -4.66
C SER A 133 -2.68 11.86 -4.93
N SER A 134 -3.35 11.24 -5.91
CA SER A 134 -4.76 11.43 -6.23
C SER A 134 -5.33 10.16 -6.86
N GLY A 135 -6.67 10.12 -6.93
CA GLY A 135 -7.39 8.92 -7.36
C GLY A 135 -7.43 7.85 -6.26
N SER A 136 -8.19 6.80 -6.54
CA SER A 136 -8.31 5.63 -5.65
C SER A 136 -7.33 4.56 -6.09
N ASN A 137 -6.21 4.47 -5.37
CA ASN A 137 -5.13 3.54 -5.65
C ASN A 137 -5.49 2.13 -5.16
N SER A 138 -5.02 1.11 -5.88
CA SER A 138 -5.16 -0.30 -5.51
C SER A 138 -3.79 -0.94 -5.49
N LEU A 139 -3.21 -1.10 -4.30
CA LEU A 139 -1.87 -1.61 -4.10
C LEU A 139 -1.96 -2.99 -3.44
N ILE A 140 -1.60 -4.04 -4.17
CA ILE A 140 -1.73 -5.43 -3.74
C ILE A 140 -0.36 -6.10 -3.77
N GLY A 141 0.13 -6.52 -2.60
CA GLY A 141 1.33 -7.31 -2.42
C GLY A 141 1.01 -8.80 -2.34
N GLY A 142 1.98 -9.62 -2.75
CA GLY A 142 1.96 -11.06 -2.49
C GLY A 142 2.57 -11.41 -1.14
N SER A 143 3.32 -12.51 -1.10
CA SER A 143 3.91 -13.07 0.12
C SER A 143 5.13 -12.33 0.64
N GLY A 144 5.79 -11.52 -0.18
CA GLY A 144 6.95 -10.74 0.24
C GLY A 144 6.55 -9.50 1.02
N ALA A 145 7.50 -8.96 1.79
CA ALA A 145 7.33 -7.74 2.55
C ALA A 145 6.91 -6.58 1.67
N VAL A 146 6.00 -5.73 2.14
CA VAL A 146 5.67 -4.49 1.43
C VAL A 146 5.81 -3.24 2.27
N TYR A 147 6.16 -2.16 1.59
CA TYR A 147 6.01 -0.79 2.05
C TYR A 147 5.09 -0.09 1.07
N PHE A 148 3.82 0.11 1.44
CA PHE A 148 2.83 0.77 0.60
C PHE A 148 2.41 2.11 1.19
N VAL A 149 2.40 3.12 0.34
CA VAL A 149 1.77 4.41 0.61
C VAL A 149 0.66 4.61 -0.41
N GLY A 150 -0.59 4.77 0.03
CA GLY A 150 -1.71 5.02 -0.86
C GLY A 150 -1.62 6.40 -1.51
N GLY A 151 -1.64 7.44 -0.67
CA GLY A 151 -1.46 8.84 -1.06
C GLY A 151 -2.69 9.52 -1.67
N GLY A 152 -3.67 8.76 -2.16
CA GLY A 152 -4.90 9.25 -2.75
C GLY A 152 -6.10 9.09 -1.81
N ASN A 153 -7.30 9.29 -2.35
CA ASN A 153 -8.55 9.12 -1.62
C ASN A 153 -9.21 7.80 -2.01
N GLY A 154 -9.70 7.03 -1.02
CA GLY A 154 -10.39 5.78 -1.29
C GLY A 154 -9.43 4.66 -1.69
N ASP A 155 -8.23 4.67 -1.16
CA ASP A 155 -7.18 3.71 -1.49
C ASP A 155 -7.46 2.33 -0.87
N THR A 156 -7.07 1.29 -1.58
CA THR A 156 -7.02 -0.10 -1.10
C THR A 156 -5.58 -0.57 -1.06
N LEU A 157 -5.07 -0.86 0.14
CA LEU A 157 -3.73 -1.36 0.39
C LEU A 157 -3.85 -2.76 0.98
N ALA A 158 -3.33 -3.76 0.28
CA ALA A 158 -3.52 -5.16 0.63
C ALA A 158 -2.17 -5.89 0.58
N ALA A 159 -1.74 -6.52 1.68
CA ALA A 159 -0.44 -7.17 1.78
C ALA A 159 -0.52 -8.60 2.35
N GLY A 160 0.44 -9.44 1.96
CA GLY A 160 0.62 -10.77 2.55
C GLY A 160 -0.24 -11.88 1.98
N PHE A 161 -0.79 -11.70 0.79
CA PHE A 161 -1.58 -12.71 0.10
C PHE A 161 -0.66 -13.72 -0.63
N GLY A 162 -1.21 -14.85 -1.08
CA GLY A 162 -0.47 -15.82 -1.91
C GLY A 162 0.02 -17.08 -1.21
N GLY A 163 -0.51 -17.41 -0.03
CA GLY A 163 -0.40 -18.76 0.54
C GLY A 163 0.96 -19.14 1.11
N ALA A 164 1.86 -18.19 1.33
CA ALA A 164 3.11 -18.46 2.02
C ALA A 164 2.83 -18.82 3.49
N THR A 165 3.37 -19.94 3.95
CA THR A 165 3.17 -20.46 5.31
C THR A 165 4.10 -19.84 6.35
N THR A 166 5.13 -19.10 5.92
CA THR A 166 6.07 -18.41 6.81
C THR A 166 6.56 -17.12 6.15
N VAL A 167 5.86 -16.02 6.38
CA VAL A 167 6.36 -14.68 6.07
C VAL A 167 6.66 -14.00 7.39
N ASN A 168 7.95 -13.89 7.71
CA ASN A 168 8.43 -13.17 8.88
C ASN A 168 8.75 -11.70 8.58
N ALA A 169 8.65 -11.31 7.31
CA ALA A 169 8.95 -9.95 6.92
C ALA A 169 7.75 -9.04 7.17
N PRO A 170 7.98 -7.80 7.65
CA PRO A 170 6.91 -6.91 8.04
C PRO A 170 6.21 -6.28 6.83
N ASN A 171 4.93 -5.95 6.98
CA ASN A 171 4.21 -5.10 6.04
C ASN A 171 3.93 -3.74 6.69
N TYR A 172 4.17 -2.68 5.92
CA TYR A 172 3.87 -1.31 6.32
C TYR A 172 2.90 -0.70 5.31
N LEU A 173 1.68 -0.39 5.77
CA LEU A 173 0.62 0.19 4.97
C LEU A 173 0.27 1.58 5.53
N TYR A 174 0.54 2.61 4.74
CA TYR A 174 0.24 4.00 5.07
C TYR A 174 -0.76 4.56 4.05
N ALA A 175 -1.92 4.96 4.52
CA ALA A 175 -2.91 5.64 3.71
C ALA A 175 -2.87 7.16 3.94
N GLY A 176 -3.57 7.88 3.06
CA GLY A 176 -3.63 9.33 3.02
C GLY A 176 -4.90 9.86 3.67
N SER A 177 -5.53 10.82 3.01
CA SER A 177 -6.86 11.29 3.39
C SER A 177 -7.93 10.56 2.59
N GLY A 178 -9.09 10.33 3.18
CA GLY A 178 -10.24 9.75 2.51
C GLY A 178 -10.83 8.60 3.33
N ASN A 179 -11.43 7.64 2.64
CA ASN A 179 -11.98 6.46 3.29
C ASN A 179 -11.22 5.26 2.77
N GLU A 180 -10.16 4.86 3.48
CA GLU A 180 -9.21 3.88 3.00
C GLU A 180 -9.49 2.47 3.54
N THR A 181 -9.00 1.48 2.80
CA THR A 181 -9.05 0.06 3.20
C THR A 181 -7.63 -0.50 3.27
N LEU A 182 -7.19 -0.89 4.46
CA LEU A 182 -5.87 -1.46 4.70
C LEU A 182 -6.02 -2.89 5.23
N LEU A 183 -5.50 -3.85 4.49
CA LEU A 183 -5.57 -5.28 4.79
C LEU A 183 -4.15 -5.84 4.84
N ALA A 184 -3.70 -6.27 6.02
CA ALA A 184 -2.39 -6.86 6.17
C ALA A 184 -2.49 -8.33 6.62
N SER A 185 -1.73 -9.19 5.97
CA SER A 185 -1.50 -10.56 6.42
C SER A 185 0.01 -10.82 6.54
N SER A 186 0.46 -11.47 7.60
CA SER A 186 1.81 -12.03 7.64
C SER A 186 1.86 -13.18 8.62
N VAL A 187 2.17 -14.38 8.15
CA VAL A 187 2.00 -15.59 8.98
C VAL A 187 2.76 -15.50 10.30
N THR A 188 3.94 -14.88 10.32
CA THR A 188 4.71 -14.63 11.56
C THR A 188 5.26 -13.21 11.72
N GLY A 189 5.18 -12.37 10.68
CA GLY A 189 5.70 -11.01 10.69
C GLY A 189 4.83 -10.00 11.46
N THR A 190 5.41 -8.81 11.64
CA THR A 190 4.74 -7.63 12.18
C THR A 190 4.02 -6.88 11.07
N ASN A 191 2.79 -6.41 11.32
CA ASN A 191 2.11 -5.49 10.41
C ASN A 191 1.94 -4.12 11.07
N LEU A 192 2.06 -3.06 10.28
CA LEU A 192 1.71 -1.69 10.67
C LEU A 192 0.71 -1.14 9.65
N LEU A 193 -0.44 -0.71 10.14
CA LEU A 193 -1.49 -0.08 9.36
C LEU A 193 -1.73 1.32 9.92
N GLN A 194 -1.64 2.34 9.07
CA GLN A 194 -1.95 3.72 9.40
C GLN A 194 -2.89 4.30 8.35
N ALA A 195 -4.14 4.58 8.73
CA ALA A 195 -5.18 4.92 7.76
C ALA A 195 -5.20 6.40 7.35
N GLY A 196 -4.89 7.32 8.28
CA GLY A 196 -4.83 8.75 7.99
C GLY A 196 -6.10 9.48 8.41
N SER A 197 -6.82 10.13 7.50
CA SER A 197 -8.02 10.89 7.88
C SER A 197 -9.27 10.42 7.16
N GLY A 198 -10.35 10.13 7.89
CA GLY A 198 -11.67 9.91 7.33
C GLY A 198 -12.34 8.67 7.91
N THR A 199 -13.10 7.92 7.10
CA THR A 199 -13.78 6.70 7.55
C THR A 199 -13.08 5.45 7.02
N ASP A 200 -12.22 4.87 7.84
CA ASP A 200 -11.26 3.86 7.42
C ASP A 200 -11.62 2.45 7.86
N VAL A 201 -11.14 1.46 7.10
CA VAL A 201 -11.22 0.04 7.45
C VAL A 201 -9.83 -0.54 7.51
N MET A 202 -9.46 -1.07 8.67
CA MET A 202 -8.19 -1.75 8.89
C MET A 202 -8.41 -3.17 9.40
N SER A 203 -7.71 -4.12 8.81
CA SER A 203 -7.70 -5.50 9.30
C SER A 203 -6.31 -6.08 9.19
N ALA A 204 -5.85 -6.70 10.27
CA ALA A 204 -4.59 -7.43 10.27
C ALA A 204 -4.81 -8.90 10.62
N SER A 205 -3.99 -9.76 10.03
CA SER A 205 -3.87 -11.17 10.39
C SER A 205 -2.39 -11.52 10.50
N GLY A 206 -2.03 -12.31 11.50
CA GLY A 206 -0.64 -12.64 11.74
C GLY A 206 -0.43 -13.13 13.16
N SER A 207 0.53 -14.03 13.37
CA SER A 207 0.95 -14.43 14.73
C SER A 207 1.95 -13.45 15.35
N GLY A 208 2.47 -12.47 14.58
CA GLY A 208 3.33 -11.41 15.09
C GLY A 208 2.54 -10.24 15.69
N THR A 209 3.21 -9.10 15.90
CA THR A 209 2.57 -7.89 16.42
C THR A 209 1.86 -7.11 15.31
N GLN A 210 0.66 -6.63 15.60
CA GLN A 210 -0.19 -5.88 14.67
C GLN A 210 -0.39 -4.48 15.23
N TYR A 211 0.17 -3.47 14.57
CA TYR A 211 0.06 -2.07 14.97
C TYR A 211 -0.99 -1.36 14.13
N PHE A 212 -1.92 -0.68 14.80
CA PHE A 212 -3.01 0.07 14.17
C PHE A 212 -2.98 1.52 14.59
N PHE A 213 -3.00 2.43 13.61
CA PHE A 213 -3.11 3.87 13.80
C PHE A 213 -4.33 4.39 13.03
N GLY A 214 -5.47 4.54 13.74
CA GLY A 214 -6.69 5.13 13.20
C GLY A 214 -6.53 6.59 12.81
N SER A 215 -5.59 7.30 13.47
CA SER A 215 -5.29 8.71 13.20
C SER A 215 -6.51 9.62 13.42
N THR A 216 -6.99 10.40 12.44
CA THR A 216 -8.11 11.33 12.64
C THR A 216 -9.37 10.81 11.96
N GLY A 217 -10.56 11.12 12.50
CA GLY A 217 -11.82 10.64 11.92
C GLY A 217 -12.32 9.39 12.63
N SER A 218 -12.76 8.39 11.87
CA SER A 218 -13.41 7.17 12.38
C SER A 218 -12.84 5.93 11.70
N ALA A 219 -12.21 5.04 12.44
CA ALA A 219 -11.70 3.79 11.90
C ALA A 219 -12.43 2.57 12.46
N THR A 220 -12.73 1.61 11.58
CA THR A 220 -13.08 0.24 11.97
C THR A 220 -11.82 -0.63 11.90
N MET A 221 -11.38 -1.11 13.04
CA MET A 221 -10.15 -1.89 13.21
C MET A 221 -10.46 -3.32 13.65
N THR A 222 -9.90 -4.30 12.95
CA THR A 222 -10.01 -5.71 13.29
C THR A 222 -8.63 -6.28 13.60
N GLY A 223 -8.41 -6.61 14.87
CA GLY A 223 -7.18 -7.26 15.33
C GLY A 223 -7.07 -8.70 14.81
N SER A 224 -5.84 -9.21 14.77
CA SER A 224 -5.59 -10.62 14.45
C SER A 224 -6.09 -11.53 15.57
N SER A 225 -6.75 -12.62 15.18
CA SER A 225 -7.17 -13.69 16.09
C SER A 225 -6.21 -14.91 16.06
N MET A 226 -5.08 -14.82 15.35
CA MET A 226 -4.13 -15.93 15.25
C MET A 226 -3.39 -16.14 16.57
N ALA A 227 -3.09 -17.40 16.91
CA ALA A 227 -2.31 -17.72 18.10
C ALA A 227 -0.93 -17.04 18.04
N GLY A 228 -0.54 -16.42 19.15
CA GLY A 228 0.70 -15.64 19.26
C GLY A 228 0.56 -14.15 18.90
N ALA A 229 -0.54 -13.74 18.28
CA ALA A 229 -0.76 -12.35 17.89
C ALA A 229 -0.79 -11.42 19.11
N ASN A 230 -0.17 -10.25 18.94
CA ASN A 230 -0.33 -9.08 19.82
C ASN A 230 -0.95 -7.96 18.99
N ASN A 231 -2.10 -7.43 19.40
CA ASN A 231 -2.75 -6.32 18.71
C ASN A 231 -2.55 -5.04 19.50
N VAL A 232 -1.99 -3.99 18.90
CA VAL A 232 -1.73 -2.73 19.59
C VAL A 232 -2.38 -1.60 18.79
N PHE A 233 -3.31 -0.90 19.43
CA PHE A 233 -4.11 0.15 18.84
C PHE A 233 -3.70 1.50 19.43
N PHE A 234 -3.31 2.44 18.58
CA PHE A 234 -2.85 3.76 19.00
C PHE A 234 -3.88 4.84 18.67
N PHE A 235 -4.10 5.71 19.65
CA PHE A 235 -4.98 6.88 19.55
C PHE A 235 -4.31 8.12 20.13
N GLY A 236 -4.89 9.29 19.84
CA GLY A 236 -4.32 10.57 20.23
C GLY A 236 -3.51 11.18 19.09
N THR A 237 -4.05 12.21 18.45
CA THR A 237 -3.37 12.99 17.41
C THR A 237 -2.96 14.35 17.96
N SER A 238 -1.94 14.98 17.38
CA SER A 238 -1.51 16.33 17.81
C SER A 238 -2.58 17.40 17.62
N SER A 239 -3.59 17.13 16.79
CA SER A 239 -4.70 18.03 16.48
C SER A 239 -5.94 17.84 17.36
N ASN A 240 -5.98 16.84 18.26
CA ASN A 240 -7.12 16.56 19.14
C ASN A 240 -8.49 16.55 18.42
N SER A 241 -8.60 15.86 17.29
CA SER A 241 -9.77 15.96 16.42
C SER A 241 -10.98 15.12 16.88
N GLY A 242 -10.89 14.40 18.00
CA GLY A 242 -11.84 13.36 18.38
C GLY A 242 -11.98 12.28 17.29
N GLY A 243 -13.05 11.49 17.40
CA GLY A 243 -13.34 10.39 16.49
C GLY A 243 -14.32 9.38 17.08
N ASN A 244 -14.90 8.54 16.23
CA ASN A 244 -15.67 7.38 16.69
C ASN A 244 -15.11 6.13 16.03
N ASP A 245 -14.32 5.38 16.78
CA ASP A 245 -13.61 4.19 16.32
C ASP A 245 -14.29 2.93 16.83
N VAL A 246 -14.16 1.85 16.07
CA VAL A 246 -14.68 0.54 16.44
C VAL A 246 -13.54 -0.46 16.35
N ILE A 247 -13.26 -1.16 17.44
CA ILE A 247 -12.30 -2.25 17.48
C ILE A 247 -13.04 -3.58 17.68
N THR A 248 -12.72 -4.55 16.84
CA THR A 248 -13.07 -5.96 17.04
C THR A 248 -11.80 -6.79 17.28
N ASN A 249 -11.98 -7.95 17.92
CA ASN A 249 -10.89 -8.84 18.35
C ASN A 249 -9.91 -8.19 19.35
N PHE A 250 -10.42 -7.31 20.21
CA PHE A 250 -9.68 -6.84 21.38
C PHE A 250 -9.72 -7.93 22.47
N GLY A 251 -8.60 -8.63 22.68
CA GLY A 251 -8.50 -9.77 23.58
C GLY A 251 -7.39 -9.60 24.63
N LYS A 252 -6.99 -10.72 25.27
CA LYS A 252 -5.96 -10.73 26.32
C LYS A 252 -4.58 -10.22 25.86
N ASN A 253 -4.26 -10.36 24.58
CA ASN A 253 -3.01 -9.88 24.01
C ASN A 253 -3.27 -8.61 23.19
N SER A 254 -4.09 -7.71 23.71
CA SER A 254 -4.45 -6.47 23.03
C SER A 254 -4.20 -5.27 23.92
N GLU A 255 -3.61 -4.24 23.34
CA GLU A 255 -3.31 -2.99 24.03
C GLU A 255 -3.99 -1.83 23.29
N LEU A 256 -4.61 -0.93 24.04
CA LEU A 256 -4.98 0.40 23.56
C LEU A 256 -4.06 1.41 24.22
N ILE A 257 -3.38 2.22 23.42
CA ILE A 257 -2.41 3.21 23.88
C ILE A 257 -2.83 4.59 23.40
N ALA A 258 -3.12 5.48 24.35
CA ALA A 258 -3.32 6.89 24.10
C ALA A 258 -1.96 7.63 24.10
N LEU A 259 -1.75 8.44 23.07
CA LEU A 259 -0.54 9.17 22.76
C LEU A 259 -0.73 10.68 22.97
N ASN A 260 0.34 11.46 22.80
CA ASN A 260 0.30 12.92 22.74
C ASN A 260 -0.31 13.61 23.98
N GLY A 261 -0.18 12.97 25.16
CA GLY A 261 -0.72 13.50 26.42
C GLY A 261 -2.22 13.27 26.60
N THR A 262 -2.87 12.58 25.65
CA THR A 262 -4.25 12.11 25.78
C THR A 262 -4.34 11.01 26.83
N ASN A 263 -5.37 11.06 27.67
CA ASN A 263 -5.63 10.07 28.71
C ASN A 263 -7.02 9.45 28.54
N ILE A 264 -7.24 8.33 29.22
CA ILE A 264 -8.52 7.63 29.27
C ILE A 264 -9.44 8.33 30.28
N GLU A 265 -10.44 9.04 29.80
CA GLU A 265 -11.40 9.78 30.63
C GLU A 265 -12.52 8.93 31.16
N SER A 266 -12.98 7.92 30.42
CA SER A 266 -13.98 7.00 30.95
C SER A 266 -13.98 5.67 30.21
N VAL A 267 -14.49 4.66 30.91
CA VAL A 267 -14.78 3.34 30.35
C VAL A 267 -16.18 2.96 30.81
N THR A 268 -17.11 2.85 29.86
CA THR A 268 -18.53 2.58 30.13
C THR A 268 -19.04 1.42 29.28
N SER A 269 -20.12 0.77 29.70
CA SER A 269 -20.77 -0.24 28.87
C SER A 269 -21.51 0.42 27.72
N THR A 270 -21.45 -0.20 26.54
CA THR A 270 -22.18 0.25 25.36
C THR A 270 -22.76 -0.93 24.59
N THR A 271 -23.57 -0.66 23.58
CA THR A 271 -24.06 -1.63 22.61
C THR A 271 -24.06 -0.99 21.24
N LEU A 272 -23.39 -1.61 20.28
CA LEU A 272 -23.34 -1.16 18.89
C LEU A 272 -23.93 -2.26 18.01
N ASN A 273 -24.97 -1.93 17.26
CA ASN A 273 -25.69 -2.86 16.38
C ASN A 273 -26.12 -4.16 17.08
N GLY A 274 -26.58 -4.06 18.33
CA GLY A 274 -27.00 -5.21 19.14
C GLY A 274 -25.85 -6.03 19.76
N THR A 275 -24.60 -5.68 19.47
CA THR A 275 -23.43 -6.32 20.09
C THR A 275 -22.98 -5.51 21.31
N PRO A 276 -22.93 -6.11 22.51
CA PRO A 276 -22.38 -5.45 23.70
C PRO A 276 -20.90 -5.14 23.55
N GLY A 277 -20.42 -4.08 24.20
CA GLY A 277 -19.01 -3.73 24.23
C GLY A 277 -18.67 -2.73 25.33
N ALA A 278 -17.43 -2.27 25.32
CA ALA A 278 -16.96 -1.19 26.16
C ALA A 278 -16.72 0.07 25.32
N LEU A 279 -17.22 1.21 25.77
CA LEU A 279 -16.92 2.52 25.23
C LEU A 279 -15.81 3.16 26.05
N VAL A 280 -14.68 3.43 25.41
CA VAL A 280 -13.54 4.15 25.97
C VAL A 280 -13.57 5.57 25.42
N THR A 281 -13.73 6.55 26.30
CA THR A 281 -13.65 7.97 25.92
C THR A 281 -12.30 8.52 26.35
N LEU A 282 -11.62 9.19 25.42
CA LEU A 282 -10.33 9.83 25.61
C LEU A 282 -10.47 11.34 25.82
N SER A 283 -9.46 11.96 26.43
CA SER A 283 -9.48 13.39 26.78
C SER A 283 -9.44 14.38 25.61
N ASP A 284 -9.19 13.88 24.40
CA ASP A 284 -9.29 14.64 23.16
C ASP A 284 -10.68 14.48 22.49
N GLY A 285 -11.63 13.84 23.17
CA GLY A 285 -12.98 13.58 22.66
C GLY A 285 -13.09 12.36 21.75
N THR A 286 -12.01 11.59 21.55
CA THR A 286 -12.05 10.33 20.80
C THR A 286 -12.86 9.28 21.57
N ASN A 287 -13.76 8.59 20.87
CA ASN A 287 -14.59 7.52 21.40
C ASN A 287 -14.24 6.21 20.71
N VAL A 288 -13.74 5.25 21.48
CA VAL A 288 -13.33 3.94 20.97
C VAL A 288 -14.28 2.87 21.51
N THR A 289 -15.04 2.23 20.63
CA THR A 289 -15.93 1.11 20.97
C THR A 289 -15.19 -0.20 20.80
N LEU A 290 -14.90 -0.89 21.91
CA LEU A 290 -14.33 -2.23 21.95
C LEU A 290 -15.48 -3.26 21.93
N LEU A 291 -15.81 -3.79 20.76
CA LEU A 291 -16.90 -4.75 20.60
C LEU A 291 -16.57 -6.10 21.26
N GLY A 292 -17.52 -6.64 22.01
CA GLY A 292 -17.36 -7.91 22.73
C GLY A 292 -16.56 -7.82 24.04
N VAL A 293 -16.04 -6.64 24.39
CA VAL A 293 -15.31 -6.42 25.65
C VAL A 293 -16.27 -5.98 26.75
N ASN A 294 -16.12 -6.57 27.95
CA ASN A 294 -16.87 -6.14 29.12
C ASN A 294 -16.21 -4.89 29.72
N ALA A 295 -16.91 -3.76 29.80
CA ALA A 295 -16.38 -2.51 30.36
C ALA A 295 -15.83 -2.68 31.79
N ALA A 296 -16.45 -3.53 32.62
CA ALA A 296 -16.01 -3.76 33.99
C ALA A 296 -14.65 -4.49 34.08
N SER A 297 -14.21 -5.20 33.02
CA SER A 297 -12.90 -5.86 33.03
C SER A 297 -11.74 -4.92 32.75
N ILE A 298 -12.01 -3.71 32.25
CA ILE A 298 -11.00 -2.71 31.86
C ILE A 298 -11.23 -1.32 32.47
N SER A 299 -12.24 -1.17 33.34
CA SER A 299 -12.57 0.12 33.97
C SER A 299 -11.48 0.65 34.92
N GLY A 300 -10.54 -0.19 35.34
CA GLY A 300 -9.39 0.20 36.16
C GLY A 300 -8.34 1.05 35.44
N SER A 301 -8.40 1.14 34.11
CA SER A 301 -7.46 1.94 33.29
C SER A 301 -7.77 3.43 33.25
N HIS A 302 -8.87 3.88 33.86
CA HIS A 302 -9.24 5.30 33.90
C HIS A 302 -8.15 6.16 34.56
N GLY A 303 -7.87 7.32 33.96
CA GLY A 303 -6.84 8.26 34.42
C GLY A 303 -5.42 7.94 33.93
N GLY A 304 -5.19 6.75 33.38
CA GLY A 304 -3.97 6.39 32.66
C GLY A 304 -4.09 6.62 31.15
N ASN A 305 -3.09 6.15 30.41
CA ASN A 305 -3.04 6.22 28.94
C ASN A 305 -2.94 4.84 28.26
N VAL A 306 -3.11 3.74 29.00
CA VAL A 306 -3.00 2.38 28.48
C VAL A 306 -4.13 1.48 29.01
N ILE A 307 -4.71 0.66 28.13
CA ILE A 307 -5.53 -0.52 28.46
C ILE A 307 -4.78 -1.75 27.95
N ALA A 308 -4.63 -2.79 28.77
CA ALA A 308 -3.97 -4.06 28.45
C ALA A 308 -4.73 -5.24 29.06
#